data_AF-A0AB36NZE5-F1
#
_entry.id   AF-A0AB36NZE5-F1
#
_cell.length_a   1.000
_cell.length_b   1.000
_cell.length_c   1.000
_cell.angle_alpha   90.00
_cell.angle_beta   90.00
_cell.angle_gamma   90.00
#
_symmetry.space_group_name_H-M   'P 1'
#
loop_
_entity.id
_entity.type
_entity.pdbx_description
1 polymer ?
#
loop_
_entity_poly.entity_id
_entity_poly.type
_entity_poly.pdbx_seq_one_letter_code
_entity_poly.pdbx_strand_id
1 'polypeptide(L)'
;MNEDFFKTKTNLDPSDYKRLFGDPFWNKQGKTYIGLAILIILFSVYYHWQNRYVELRPVLVNEVLHRPIFFSETFHNQLFKIAKPNEIPPNFYKNIKWVLEREHQEYIVKNGVIYIRYKYMNDYEMIWNHTTKTNNLEWFKSQREIDSINGDYESKEKLDRIIKGFRD
;
A
#
# COMPACT_ATOMS: atom_id res chain seq x y z
N MET A 1 15.80 26.81 -18.05
CA MET A 1 15.93 27.01 -19.50
C MET A 1 16.45 28.43 -19.70
N ASN A 2 17.59 28.60 -20.38
CA ASN A 2 18.36 29.85 -20.36
C ASN A 2 17.71 30.90 -21.28
N GLU A 3 17.38 32.07 -20.75
CA GLU A 3 16.71 33.17 -21.49
C GLU A 3 17.53 33.64 -22.71
N ASP A 4 18.85 33.46 -22.67
CA ASP A 4 19.77 33.87 -23.75
C ASP A 4 19.71 32.97 -24.98
N PHE A 5 19.19 31.74 -24.87
CA PHE A 5 19.16 30.81 -26.00
C PHE A 5 18.10 31.16 -27.06
N PHE A 6 17.03 31.87 -26.67
CA PHE A 6 15.97 32.27 -27.61
C PHE A 6 16.14 33.70 -28.13
N LYS A 7 16.81 34.60 -27.39
CA LYS A 7 17.13 35.95 -27.86
C LYS A 7 18.02 35.95 -29.13
N THR A 8 18.84 34.92 -29.31
CA THR A 8 19.80 34.85 -30.42
C THR A 8 19.20 34.50 -31.78
N LYS A 9 17.95 34.00 -31.84
CA LYS A 9 17.32 33.63 -33.13
C LYS A 9 16.38 34.68 -33.72
N THR A 10 15.95 35.65 -32.94
CA THR A 10 15.11 36.76 -33.41
C THR A 10 15.69 38.06 -32.87
N ASN A 11 16.26 38.91 -33.74
CA ASN A 11 16.71 40.28 -33.44
C ASN A 11 15.55 41.24 -33.07
N LEU A 12 14.46 40.72 -32.52
CA LEU A 12 13.28 41.48 -32.15
C LEU A 12 13.45 42.04 -30.74
N ASP A 13 13.12 43.32 -30.56
CA ASP A 13 13.02 43.94 -29.25
C ASP A 13 11.93 43.24 -28.40
N PRO A 14 12.07 43.11 -27.06
CA PRO A 14 11.07 42.45 -26.22
C PRO A 14 9.66 43.02 -26.35
N SER A 15 9.51 44.30 -26.69
CA SER A 15 8.21 44.95 -26.92
C SER A 15 7.56 44.50 -28.23
N ASP A 16 8.34 44.39 -29.32
CA ASP A 16 7.89 43.90 -30.62
C ASP A 16 7.54 42.41 -30.58
N TYR A 17 8.33 41.61 -29.84
CA TYR A 17 8.03 40.20 -29.61
C TYR A 17 6.67 40.03 -28.91
N LYS A 18 6.43 40.78 -27.83
CA LYS A 18 5.16 40.73 -27.08
C LYS A 18 3.96 41.15 -27.95
N ARG A 19 4.15 42.10 -28.86
CA ARG A 19 3.11 42.55 -29.79
C ARG A 19 2.79 41.52 -30.87
N LEU A 20 3.80 40.84 -31.41
CA LEU A 20 3.64 39.85 -32.49
C LEU A 20 3.17 38.48 -31.99
N PHE A 21 3.60 38.08 -30.79
CA PHE A 21 3.43 36.70 -30.29
C PHE A 21 2.69 36.62 -28.94
N GLY A 22 2.33 37.75 -28.33
CA GLY A 22 1.70 37.79 -27.00
C GLY A 22 2.70 37.61 -25.86
N ASP A 23 2.19 37.44 -24.63
CA ASP A 23 3.07 37.17 -23.48
C ASP A 23 3.74 35.80 -23.62
N PRO A 24 5.06 35.69 -23.41
CA PRO A 24 5.75 34.41 -23.49
C PRO A 24 5.20 33.41 -22.47
N PHE A 25 5.15 32.13 -22.84
CA PHE A 25 4.70 31.04 -21.96
C PHE A 25 5.47 30.97 -20.63
N TRP A 26 6.65 31.58 -20.53
CA TRP A 26 7.43 31.67 -19.29
C TRP A 26 7.07 32.88 -18.41
N ASN A 27 5.97 33.58 -18.70
CA ASN A 27 5.44 34.65 -17.86
C ASN A 27 4.96 34.12 -16.49
N LYS A 28 4.52 35.01 -15.60
CA LYS A 28 4.08 34.64 -14.24
C LYS A 28 2.95 33.61 -14.23
N GLN A 29 2.02 33.67 -15.19
CA GLN A 29 0.91 32.72 -15.30
C GLN A 29 1.39 31.35 -15.81
N GLY A 30 2.21 31.33 -16.87
CA GLY A 30 2.75 30.09 -17.42
C GLY A 30 3.73 29.36 -16.50
N LYS A 31 4.52 30.09 -15.69
CA LYS A 31 5.29 29.50 -14.57
C LYS A 31 4.39 28.77 -13.56
N THR A 32 3.23 29.33 -13.23
CA THR A 32 2.23 28.67 -12.36
C THR A 32 1.65 27.43 -13.02
N TYR A 33 1.29 27.49 -14.31
CA TYR A 33 0.77 26.32 -15.04
C TYR A 33 1.79 25.18 -15.15
N ILE A 34 3.08 25.50 -15.37
CA ILE A 34 4.17 24.51 -15.35
C ILE A 34 4.26 23.85 -13.96
N GLY A 35 4.19 24.64 -12.89
CA GLY A 35 4.20 24.12 -11.52
C GLY A 35 3.05 23.16 -11.24
N LEU A 36 1.82 23.53 -11.64
CA LEU A 36 0.64 22.68 -11.50
C LEU A 36 0.75 21.39 -12.33
N ALA A 37 1.23 21.49 -13.57
CA ALA A 37 1.42 20.32 -14.43
C ALA A 37 2.42 19.32 -13.81
N ILE A 38 3.55 19.81 -13.27
CA ILE A 38 4.52 18.98 -12.56
C ILE A 38 3.88 18.31 -11.34
N LEU A 39 3.10 19.05 -10.55
CA LEU A 39 2.43 18.51 -9.37
C LEU A 39 1.43 17.42 -9.72
N ILE A 40 0.65 17.59 -10.79
CA ILE A 40 -0.29 16.57 -11.31
C ILE A 40 0.47 15.30 -11.74
N ILE A 41 1.61 15.46 -12.45
CA ILE A 41 2.43 14.33 -12.88
C ILE A 41 3.00 13.59 -11.67
N LEU A 42 3.59 14.31 -10.70
CA LEU A 42 4.13 13.72 -9.47
C LEU A 42 3.05 13.00 -8.68
N PHE A 43 1.87 13.60 -8.54
CA PHE A 43 0.74 12.99 -7.86
C PHE A 43 0.25 11.73 -8.59
N SER A 44 0.19 11.75 -9.92
CA SER A 44 -0.22 10.60 -10.73
C SER A 44 0.77 9.44 -10.59
N VAL A 45 2.08 9.72 -10.63
CA VAL A 45 3.13 8.71 -10.41
C VAL A 45 3.04 8.13 -9.00
N TYR A 46 2.87 8.99 -7.99
CA TYR A 46 2.71 8.56 -6.60
C TYR A 46 1.47 7.67 -6.43
N TYR A 47 0.32 8.11 -6.95
CA TYR A 47 -0.93 7.36 -6.88
C TYR A 47 -0.82 6.01 -7.59
N HIS A 48 -0.20 5.98 -8.77
CA HIS A 48 0.06 4.74 -9.50
C HIS A 48 0.96 3.81 -8.69
N TRP A 49 2.04 4.33 -8.09
CA TRP A 49 2.96 3.55 -7.27
C TRP A 49 2.26 2.89 -6.07
N GLN A 50 1.43 3.65 -5.33
CA GLN A 50 0.70 3.17 -4.16
C GLN A 50 -0.34 2.08 -4.47
N ASN A 51 -0.89 2.07 -5.69
CA ASN A 51 -1.90 1.11 -6.11
C ASN A 51 -1.35 -0.12 -6.85
N ARG A 52 -0.03 -0.24 -6.98
CA ARG A 52 0.59 -1.46 -7.52
C ARG A 52 0.35 -2.64 -6.61
N TYR A 53 0.10 -3.81 -7.19
CA TYR A 53 0.01 -5.06 -6.44
C TYR A 53 1.40 -5.61 -6.15
N VAL A 54 1.64 -5.94 -4.89
CA VAL A 54 2.88 -6.55 -4.39
C VAL A 54 2.55 -7.82 -3.63
N GLU A 55 3.51 -8.74 -3.60
CA GLU A 55 3.35 -10.01 -2.90
C GLU A 55 3.12 -9.77 -1.41
N LEU A 56 2.08 -10.41 -0.87
CA LEU A 56 1.76 -10.37 0.54
C LEU A 56 2.78 -11.19 1.32
N ARG A 57 3.48 -10.52 2.24
CA ARG A 57 4.46 -11.17 3.12
C ARG A 57 4.04 -11.01 4.58
N PRO A 58 4.26 -12.02 5.43
CA PRO A 58 3.91 -11.92 6.84
C PRO A 58 4.78 -10.86 7.51
N VAL A 59 4.19 -10.18 8.48
CA VAL A 59 4.87 -9.16 9.29
C VAL A 59 4.86 -9.61 10.75
N LEU A 60 6.00 -9.46 11.42
CA LEU A 60 6.23 -9.85 12.80
C LEU A 60 6.71 -8.66 13.62
N VAL A 61 6.55 -8.72 14.93
CA VAL A 61 7.11 -7.74 15.85
C VAL A 61 8.64 -7.84 15.84
N ASN A 62 9.30 -6.69 15.86
CA ASN A 62 10.73 -6.57 15.92
C ASN A 62 11.19 -6.54 17.39
N GLU A 63 11.54 -7.72 17.92
CA GLU A 63 11.94 -7.92 19.32
C GLU A 63 13.25 -7.19 19.72
N VAL A 64 13.99 -6.67 18.75
CA VAL A 64 15.31 -6.02 18.97
C VAL A 64 15.17 -4.59 19.53
N LEU A 65 13.96 -4.01 19.53
CA LEU A 65 13.71 -2.65 20.03
C LEU A 65 13.48 -2.61 21.56
N HIS A 66 14.55 -2.81 22.34
CA HIS A 66 14.61 -2.46 23.77
C HIS A 66 14.93 -0.96 24.02
N ARG A 67 14.69 -0.08 23.05
CA ARG A 67 15.18 1.32 23.05
C ARG A 67 14.05 2.31 23.34
N PRO A 68 14.23 3.32 24.22
CA PRO A 68 13.19 4.30 24.53
C PRO A 68 12.76 5.08 23.29
N ILE A 69 11.45 5.09 23.03
CA ILE A 69 10.79 5.59 21.82
C ILE A 69 10.43 7.07 22.04
N PHE A 70 10.89 7.98 21.17
CA PHE A 70 10.70 9.43 21.34
C PHE A 70 9.75 10.10 20.32
N PHE A 71 9.23 9.43 19.29
CA PHE A 71 8.32 10.05 18.29
C PHE A 71 7.28 9.03 17.74
N SER A 72 5.99 9.38 17.77
CA SER A 72 4.89 8.41 17.66
C SER A 72 4.43 8.04 16.24
N GLU A 73 4.43 8.95 15.27
CA GLU A 73 3.72 8.67 13.99
C GLU A 73 4.58 8.00 12.90
N THR A 74 5.90 8.19 12.89
CA THR A 74 6.81 7.62 11.86
C THR A 74 7.50 6.31 12.29
N PHE A 75 7.29 5.86 13.53
CA PHE A 75 8.00 4.74 14.14
C PHE A 75 7.17 3.45 14.28
N HIS A 76 5.85 3.46 14.02
CA HIS A 76 5.03 2.23 14.08
C HIS A 76 5.61 1.14 13.17
N ASN A 77 6.04 1.48 11.96
CA ASN A 77 6.67 0.51 11.05
C ASN A 77 8.04 -0.02 11.53
N GLN A 78 8.72 0.64 12.47
CA GLN A 78 10.01 0.14 13.00
C GLN A 78 9.82 -0.98 14.03
N LEU A 79 8.67 -1.01 14.70
CA LEU A 79 8.27 -2.08 15.63
C LEU A 79 7.99 -3.39 14.90
N PHE A 80 7.95 -3.37 13.57
CA PHE A 80 7.61 -4.52 12.76
C PHE A 80 8.71 -4.81 11.73
N LYS A 81 8.85 -6.09 11.39
CA LYS A 81 9.72 -6.55 10.32
C LYS A 81 8.96 -7.51 9.42
N ILE A 82 9.30 -7.53 8.14
CA ILE A 82 8.83 -8.59 7.23
C ILE A 82 9.52 -9.89 7.65
N ALA A 83 8.74 -10.95 7.81
CA ALA A 83 9.23 -12.26 8.20
C ALA A 83 10.21 -12.81 7.15
N LYS A 84 11.35 -13.33 7.61
CA LYS A 84 12.24 -14.14 6.76
C LYS A 84 11.62 -15.51 6.50
N PRO A 85 12.04 -16.26 5.45
CA PRO A 85 11.46 -17.56 5.11
C PRO A 85 11.38 -18.58 6.27
N ASN A 86 12.34 -18.53 7.20
CA ASN A 86 12.41 -19.37 8.39
C ASN A 86 11.60 -18.84 9.60
N GLU A 87 11.12 -17.60 9.53
CA GLU A 87 10.31 -16.95 10.57
C GLU A 87 8.82 -16.93 10.20
N ILE A 88 8.44 -17.48 9.03
CA ILE A 88 7.07 -17.46 8.54
C ILE A 88 6.18 -18.32 9.45
N PRO A 89 5.09 -17.76 10.00
CA PRO A 89 4.14 -18.55 10.79
C PRO A 89 3.55 -19.70 9.95
N PRO A 90 3.45 -20.91 10.52
CA PRO A 90 3.17 -22.14 9.75
C PRO A 90 1.82 -22.13 9.03
N ASN A 91 0.81 -21.44 9.59
CA ASN A 91 -0.53 -21.39 9.03
C ASN A 91 -0.80 -20.13 8.19
N PHE A 92 0.21 -19.26 7.99
CA PHE A 92 0.04 -18.00 7.29
C PHE A 92 -0.51 -18.20 5.88
N TYR A 93 0.24 -18.81 4.97
CA TYR A 93 -0.20 -18.97 3.56
C TYR A 93 -1.43 -19.86 3.41
N LYS A 94 -1.69 -20.78 4.36
CA LYS A 94 -2.88 -21.63 4.36
C LYS A 94 -4.16 -20.84 4.65
N ASN A 95 -4.10 -19.93 5.62
CA ASN A 95 -5.28 -19.29 6.18
C ASN A 95 -5.44 -17.81 5.78
N ILE A 96 -4.39 -17.16 5.27
CA ILE A 96 -4.40 -15.72 4.99
C ILE A 96 -5.47 -15.32 3.98
N LYS A 97 -5.75 -16.17 2.99
CA LYS A 97 -6.84 -15.93 2.03
C LYS A 97 -8.17 -15.70 2.76
N TRP A 98 -8.47 -16.55 3.74
CA TRP A 98 -9.70 -16.50 4.50
C TRP A 98 -9.77 -15.25 5.38
N VAL A 99 -8.65 -14.86 6.00
CA VAL A 99 -8.54 -13.62 6.79
C VAL A 99 -8.82 -12.39 5.92
N LEU A 100 -8.23 -12.32 4.73
CA LEU A 100 -8.44 -11.19 3.82
C LEU A 100 -9.88 -11.10 3.30
N GLU A 101 -10.50 -12.24 2.97
CA GLU A 101 -11.90 -12.29 2.54
C GLU A 101 -12.84 -11.73 3.63
N ARG A 102 -12.58 -12.08 4.89
CA ARG A 102 -13.39 -11.62 6.03
C ARG A 102 -13.22 -10.16 6.37
N GLU A 103 -12.02 -9.64 6.21
CA GLU A 103 -11.74 -8.24 6.47
C GLU A 103 -12.00 -7.36 5.24
N HIS A 104 -12.68 -7.91 4.22
CA HIS A 104 -13.01 -7.27 2.96
C HIS A 104 -11.81 -6.58 2.30
N GLN A 105 -10.62 -7.17 2.46
CA GLN A 105 -9.40 -6.65 1.89
C GLN A 105 -9.30 -7.03 0.42
N GLU A 106 -9.04 -6.04 -0.43
CA GLU A 106 -8.83 -6.29 -1.86
C GLU A 106 -7.49 -6.99 -2.10
N TYR A 107 -7.53 -8.18 -2.67
CA TYR A 107 -6.36 -8.94 -3.08
C TYR A 107 -6.55 -9.59 -4.45
N ILE A 108 -5.45 -9.96 -5.09
CA ILE A 108 -5.45 -10.76 -6.31
C ILE A 108 -4.60 -12.02 -6.09
N VAL A 109 -4.99 -13.12 -6.72
CA VAL A 109 -4.23 -14.38 -6.68
C VAL A 109 -3.59 -14.61 -8.04
N LYS A 110 -2.27 -14.81 -8.06
CA LYS A 110 -1.53 -15.20 -9.28
C LYS A 110 -0.64 -16.38 -8.94
N ASN A 111 -0.78 -17.48 -9.68
CA ASN A 111 0.01 -18.72 -9.48
C ASN A 111 0.01 -19.22 -8.01
N GLY A 112 -1.14 -19.10 -7.32
CA GLY A 112 -1.27 -19.48 -5.91
C GLY A 112 -0.68 -18.49 -4.90
N VAL A 113 -0.03 -17.41 -5.36
CA VAL A 113 0.52 -16.35 -4.52
C VAL A 113 -0.48 -15.20 -4.42
N ILE A 114 -0.65 -14.67 -3.20
CA ILE A 114 -1.57 -13.58 -2.89
C ILE A 114 -0.83 -12.25 -3.01
N TYR A 115 -1.42 -11.31 -3.73
CA TYR A 115 -0.90 -9.95 -3.88
C TYR A 115 -1.93 -8.95 -3.37
N ILE A 116 -1.44 -7.93 -2.67
CA ILE A 116 -2.25 -6.82 -2.15
C ILE A 116 -1.69 -5.49 -2.66
N ARG A 117 -2.47 -4.40 -2.58
CA ARG A 117 -1.96 -3.07 -2.99
C ARG A 117 -0.80 -2.64 -2.10
N TYR A 118 0.20 -1.98 -2.69
CA TYR A 118 1.40 -1.52 -2.02
C TYR A 118 1.09 -0.66 -0.77
N LYS A 119 0.11 0.25 -0.88
CA LYS A 119 -0.33 1.07 0.25
C LYS A 119 -0.73 0.25 1.49
N TYR A 120 -1.38 -0.91 1.28
CA TYR A 120 -1.84 -1.81 2.34
C TYR A 120 -0.69 -2.66 2.88
N MET A 121 0.20 -3.12 1.99
CA MET A 121 1.40 -3.86 2.41
C MET A 121 2.33 -2.99 3.27
N ASN A 122 2.33 -1.68 3.06
CA ASN A 122 3.15 -0.71 3.80
C ASN A 122 2.54 -0.34 5.17
N ASP A 123 1.31 -0.77 5.45
CA ASP A 123 0.68 -0.68 6.76
C ASP A 123 1.05 -1.94 7.56
N TYR A 124 2.20 -1.88 8.24
CA TYR A 124 2.77 -3.05 8.90
C TYR A 124 1.92 -3.53 10.08
N GLU A 125 1.20 -2.64 10.74
CA GLU A 125 0.29 -2.99 11.82
C GLU A 125 -0.89 -3.82 11.29
N MET A 126 -1.51 -3.39 10.19
CA MET A 126 -2.59 -4.14 9.56
C MET A 126 -2.12 -5.52 9.09
N ILE A 127 -0.97 -5.60 8.41
CA ILE A 127 -0.42 -6.89 7.95
C ILE A 127 -0.04 -7.78 9.13
N TRP A 128 0.53 -7.22 10.20
CA TRP A 128 0.83 -7.97 11.42
C TRP A 128 -0.45 -8.51 12.09
N ASN A 129 -1.52 -7.72 12.15
CA ASN A 129 -2.81 -8.15 12.68
C ASN A 129 -3.37 -9.34 11.87
N HIS A 130 -3.39 -9.23 10.54
CA HIS A 130 -3.79 -10.36 9.69
C HIS A 130 -2.88 -11.58 9.89
N THR A 131 -1.55 -11.36 9.96
CA THR A 131 -0.56 -12.43 10.19
C THR A 131 -0.84 -13.15 11.51
N THR A 132 -1.14 -12.41 12.58
CA THR A 132 -1.46 -12.95 13.90
C THR A 132 -2.78 -13.74 13.86
N LYS A 133 -3.82 -13.21 13.20
CA LYS A 133 -5.11 -13.88 13.02
C LYS A 133 -4.98 -15.23 12.30
N THR A 134 -4.09 -15.34 11.30
CA THR A 134 -3.90 -16.62 10.59
C THR A 134 -3.45 -17.79 11.47
N ASN A 135 -2.88 -17.52 12.64
CA ASN A 135 -2.43 -18.51 13.61
C ASN A 135 -3.26 -18.48 14.91
N ASN A 136 -4.32 -17.66 14.97
CA ASN A 136 -5.16 -17.53 16.16
C ASN A 136 -6.41 -18.41 16.05
N LEU A 137 -6.36 -19.57 16.70
CA LEU A 137 -7.47 -20.52 16.72
C LEU A 137 -8.76 -19.93 17.32
N GLU A 138 -8.64 -19.13 18.38
CA GLU A 138 -9.81 -18.52 19.04
C GLU A 138 -10.51 -17.52 18.13
N TRP A 139 -9.75 -16.79 17.30
CA TRP A 139 -10.33 -15.91 16.30
C TRP A 139 -11.19 -16.68 15.28
N PHE A 140 -10.70 -17.81 14.76
CA PHE A 140 -11.48 -18.65 13.84
C PHE A 140 -12.73 -19.26 14.49
N LYS A 141 -12.65 -19.67 15.76
CA LYS A 141 -13.83 -20.15 16.52
C LYS A 141 -14.87 -19.05 16.69
N SER A 142 -14.44 -17.83 17.03
CA SER A 142 -15.33 -16.68 17.15
C SER A 142 -16.03 -16.36 15.84
N GLN A 143 -15.32 -16.40 14.71
CA GLN A 143 -15.96 -16.19 13.41
C GLN A 143 -16.96 -17.29 13.05
N ARG A 144 -16.67 -18.55 13.40
CA ARG A 144 -17.59 -19.68 13.20
C ARG A 144 -18.89 -19.50 13.97
N GLU A 145 -18.81 -18.99 15.20
CA GLU A 145 -19.98 -18.71 16.02
C GLU A 145 -20.86 -17.62 15.38
N ILE A 146 -20.25 -16.53 14.91
CA ILE A 146 -20.94 -15.45 14.21
C ILE A 146 -21.64 -15.97 12.94
N ASP A 147 -20.97 -16.79 12.14
CA ASP A 147 -21.58 -17.39 10.94
C ASP A 147 -22.76 -18.30 11.27
N SER A 148 -22.66 -19.05 12.37
CA SER A 148 -23.75 -19.91 12.82
C SER A 148 -24.97 -19.10 13.26
N ILE A 149 -24.77 -17.92 13.83
CA ILE A 149 -25.86 -16.99 14.18
C ILE A 149 -26.47 -16.39 12.91
N ASN A 150 -25.64 -16.04 11.92
CA ASN A 150 -26.07 -15.43 10.67
C ASN A 150 -26.66 -16.42 9.64
N GLY A 151 -26.54 -17.73 9.87
CA GLY A 151 -27.03 -18.77 8.96
C GLY A 151 -26.16 -19.00 7.72
N ASP A 152 -24.87 -18.64 7.76
CA ASP A 152 -23.93 -18.86 6.65
C ASP A 152 -23.31 -20.28 6.72
N TYR A 153 -23.87 -21.21 5.94
CA TYR A 153 -23.45 -22.60 5.94
C TYR A 153 -22.20 -22.88 5.08
N GLU A 154 -21.93 -22.10 4.02
CA GLU A 154 -20.77 -22.35 3.14
C GLU A 154 -19.46 -21.93 3.84
N SER A 155 -19.51 -20.81 4.57
CA SER A 155 -18.39 -20.36 5.39
C SER A 155 -18.08 -21.33 6.54
N LYS A 156 -19.12 -21.95 7.10
CA LYS A 156 -19.02 -22.88 8.23
C LYS A 156 -18.17 -24.11 7.90
N GLU A 157 -18.39 -24.77 6.76
CA GLU A 157 -17.60 -25.95 6.37
C GLU A 157 -16.12 -25.61 6.09
N LYS A 158 -15.84 -24.44 5.52
CA LYS A 158 -14.48 -23.95 5.30
C LYS A 158 -13.78 -23.67 6.63
N LEU A 159 -14.46 -23.01 7.57
CA LEU A 159 -13.97 -22.74 8.92
C LEU A 159 -13.71 -24.02 9.71
N ASP A 160 -14.60 -25.00 9.64
CA ASP A 160 -14.45 -26.27 10.35
C ASP A 160 -13.20 -27.03 9.89
N ARG A 161 -12.90 -26.99 8.58
CA ARG A 161 -11.65 -27.53 8.04
C ARG A 161 -10.42 -26.79 8.54
N ILE A 162 -10.45 -25.45 8.57
CA ILE A 162 -9.36 -24.64 9.10
C ILE A 162 -9.12 -24.98 10.58
N ILE A 163 -10.17 -24.94 11.40
CA ILE A 163 -10.12 -25.23 12.84
C ILE A 163 -9.60 -26.64 13.11
N LYS A 164 -10.01 -27.64 12.32
CA LYS A 164 -9.49 -29.00 12.44
C LYS A 164 -7.99 -29.06 12.13
N GLY A 165 -7.53 -28.35 11.09
CA GLY A 165 -6.12 -28.28 10.71
C GLY A 165 -5.19 -27.55 11.70
N PHE A 166 -5.73 -26.95 12.77
CA PHE A 166 -4.93 -26.46 13.90
C PHE A 166 -4.66 -27.53 14.97
N ARG A 167 -5.41 -28.63 14.97
CA ARG A 167 -5.29 -29.72 15.96
C ARG A 167 -4.36 -30.84 15.51
N ASP A 168 -4.09 -30.90 14.21
CA ASP A 168 -3.16 -31.83 13.56
C ASP A 168 -1.76 -31.19 13.49
#